data_AF-A0AA37EIJ5-F1
#
_entry.id   AF-A0AA37EIJ5-F1
#
_cell.length_a   1.000
_cell.length_b   1.000
_cell.length_c   1.000
_cell.angle_alpha   90.00
_cell.angle_beta   90.00
_cell.angle_gamma   90.00
#
_symmetry.space_group_name_H-M   'P 1'
#
loop_
_entity.id
_entity.type
_entity.pdbx_description
1 polymer ?
#
loop_
_entity_poly.entity_id
_entity_poly.type
_entity_poly.pdbx_seq_one_letter_code
_entity_poly.pdbx_strand_id
1 'polypeptide(L)'
;MFFQRAQSPHPSRLGGIQIFSDSEGRFLLFPVIRSRSGSSHILAAVETLSPPLTAPELGTALLALWDRWEGTPCWEELPPELTEVPFWKGTARSYRAFFRAHRLIVAAFGHPNPGDISLAYWPRHLENNSWGVVKGQVELQVRLDRELPDLPRKIGMAARQLLAAAELTDPTMPATGK
;
A
#
# COMPACT_ATOMS: atom_id res chain seq x y z
N MET A 1 11.93 7.96 -9.81
CA MET A 1 11.67 7.99 -8.36
C MET A 1 11.82 9.44 -7.91
N PHE A 2 10.86 9.97 -7.15
CA PHE A 2 10.89 11.37 -6.72
C PHE A 2 10.90 11.42 -5.19
N PHE A 3 11.82 12.20 -4.62
CA PHE A 3 11.88 12.40 -3.19
C PHE A 3 11.16 13.70 -2.86
N GLN A 4 10.22 13.66 -1.92
CA GLN A 4 9.55 14.85 -1.44
C GLN A 4 9.65 14.91 0.08
N ARG A 5 9.85 16.11 0.62
CA ARG A 5 9.72 16.34 2.05
C ARG A 5 8.25 16.14 2.42
N ALA A 6 7.96 15.28 3.39
CA ALA A 6 6.59 14.97 3.77
C ALA A 6 5.86 16.26 4.19
N GLN A 7 4.93 16.70 3.35
CA GLN A 7 3.77 17.43 3.85
C GLN A 7 2.88 16.38 4.50
N SER A 8 2.24 16.71 5.63
CA SER A 8 1.48 15.79 6.50
C SER A 8 0.86 14.60 5.75
N PRO A 9 0.96 13.36 6.25
CA PRO A 9 0.56 12.14 5.53
C PRO A 9 -0.96 12.05 5.51
N HIS A 10 -1.61 12.97 4.83
CA HIS A 10 -3.00 12.83 4.51
C HIS A 10 -2.99 12.06 3.21
N PRO A 11 -3.29 10.75 3.23
CA PRO A 11 -3.67 10.11 1.99
C PRO A 11 -4.74 10.99 1.36
N SER A 12 -4.53 11.29 0.09
CA SER A 12 -5.56 11.45 -0.91
C SER A 12 -6.98 11.25 -0.38
N ARG A 13 -7.87 12.23 -0.61
CA ARG A 13 -9.29 12.11 -0.20
C ARG A 13 -10.01 10.91 -0.81
N LEU A 14 -9.42 10.29 -1.84
CA LEU A 14 -9.88 9.09 -2.53
C LEU A 14 -9.24 7.86 -1.89
N GLY A 15 -10.04 6.79 -1.71
CA GLY A 15 -9.55 5.48 -1.25
C GLY A 15 -8.37 4.96 -2.09
N GLY A 16 -7.74 3.89 -1.61
CA GLY A 16 -6.51 3.38 -2.22
C GLY A 16 -6.29 1.91 -1.94
N ILE A 17 -5.06 1.45 -2.14
CA ILE A 17 -4.67 0.06 -1.88
C ILE A 17 -3.40 0.07 -1.01
N GLN A 18 -3.43 -0.67 0.10
CA GLN A 18 -2.24 -0.99 0.86
C GLN A 18 -1.61 -2.27 0.31
N ILE A 19 -0.34 -2.19 -0.03
CA ILE A 19 0.46 -3.26 -0.62
C ILE A 19 1.48 -3.67 0.44
N PHE A 20 1.24 -4.81 1.08
CA PHE A 20 2.17 -5.39 2.04
C PHE A 20 3.10 -6.37 1.33
N SER A 21 4.40 -6.26 1.59
CA SER A 21 5.41 -7.20 1.08
C SER A 21 6.15 -7.84 2.24
N ASP A 22 6.34 -9.15 2.19
CA ASP A 22 7.18 -9.86 3.16
C ASP A 22 8.60 -10.10 2.63
N SER A 23 9.46 -10.68 3.47
CA SER A 23 10.85 -11.00 3.13
C SER A 23 11.00 -12.09 2.07
N GLU A 24 9.95 -12.85 1.79
CA GLU A 24 9.94 -13.90 0.76
C GLU A 24 9.54 -13.32 -0.61
N GLY A 25 9.19 -12.04 -0.69
CA GLY A 25 8.78 -11.38 -1.92
C GLY A 25 7.31 -11.64 -2.28
N ARG A 26 6.50 -12.14 -1.34
CA ARG A 26 5.05 -12.19 -1.51
C ARG A 26 4.46 -10.79 -1.35
N PHE A 27 3.42 -10.51 -2.12
CA PHE A 27 2.63 -9.27 -2.00
C PHE A 27 1.20 -9.59 -1.59
N LEU A 28 0.67 -8.78 -0.68
CA LEU A 28 -0.70 -8.83 -0.19
C LEU A 28 -1.33 -7.46 -0.43
N LEU A 29 -2.42 -7.43 -1.18
CA LEU A 29 -3.07 -6.19 -1.60
C LEU A 29 -4.40 -6.05 -0.86
N PHE A 30 -4.57 -4.92 -0.16
CA PHE A 30 -5.77 -4.64 0.64
C PHE A 30 -6.40 -3.31 0.23
N PRO A 31 -7.68 -3.31 -0.16
CA PRO A 31 -8.44 -2.08 -0.37
C PRO A 31 -8.54 -1.27 0.91
N VAL A 32 -8.40 0.05 0.77
CA VAL A 32 -8.61 1.00 1.86
C VAL A 32 -9.77 1.90 1.51
N ILE A 33 -10.83 1.78 2.32
CA ILE A 33 -12.08 2.52 2.16
C ILE A 33 -12.16 3.58 3.23
N ARG A 34 -12.57 4.79 2.85
CA ARG A 34 -12.64 5.92 3.76
C ARG A 34 -13.96 5.92 4.51
N SER A 35 -13.95 6.53 5.70
CA SER A 35 -15.14 6.95 6.42
C SER A 35 -15.59 8.32 5.95
N ARG A 36 -16.85 8.68 6.22
CA ARG A 36 -17.31 10.06 6.07
C ARG A 36 -16.62 11.01 7.05
N SER A 37 -16.21 10.49 8.21
CA SER A 37 -15.52 11.21 9.29
C SER A 37 -13.99 11.34 9.14
N GLY A 38 -13.40 10.76 8.08
CA GLY A 38 -11.98 10.86 7.74
C GLY A 38 -11.09 9.70 8.18
N SER A 39 -11.55 8.79 9.03
CA SER A 39 -10.82 7.55 9.36
C SER A 39 -10.91 6.56 8.21
N SER A 40 -9.80 5.94 7.81
CA SER A 40 -9.84 4.90 6.77
C SER A 40 -9.91 3.50 7.38
N HIS A 41 -10.62 2.59 6.72
CA HIS A 41 -10.76 1.19 7.09
C HIS A 41 -10.08 0.32 6.02
N ILE A 42 -9.27 -0.66 6.46
CA ILE A 42 -8.62 -1.62 5.56
C ILE A 42 -9.51 -2.86 5.50
N LEU A 43 -9.96 -3.22 4.30
CA LEU A 43 -10.80 -4.41 4.13
C LEU A 43 -9.97 -5.68 3.99
N ALA A 44 -10.54 -6.81 4.41
CA ALA A 44 -9.92 -8.14 4.35
C ALA A 44 -9.89 -8.79 2.93
N ALA A 45 -10.00 -8.02 1.85
CA ALA A 45 -9.97 -8.55 0.48
C ALA A 45 -8.51 -8.66 -0.02
N VAL A 46 -7.84 -9.76 0.33
CA VAL A 46 -6.38 -9.93 0.16
C VAL A 46 -6.06 -10.66 -1.12
N GLU A 47 -5.87 -9.92 -2.21
CA GLU A 47 -5.19 -10.52 -3.34
C GLU A 47 -3.76 -10.87 -2.92
N THR A 48 -3.39 -12.15 -3.03
CA THR A 48 -2.07 -12.66 -2.64
C THR A 48 -1.31 -13.03 -3.90
N LEU A 49 -0.16 -12.39 -4.10
CA LEU A 49 0.72 -12.63 -5.22
C LEU A 49 2.00 -13.28 -4.71
N SER A 50 2.23 -14.53 -5.10
CA SER A 50 3.41 -15.30 -4.72
C SER A 50 4.54 -15.13 -5.75
N PRO A 51 5.81 -15.22 -5.32
CA PRO A 51 6.94 -15.28 -6.24
C PRO A 51 6.96 -16.62 -7.01
N PRO A 52 7.60 -16.69 -8.19
CA PRO A 52 8.22 -15.58 -8.89
C PRO A 52 7.15 -14.65 -9.49
N LEU A 53 7.17 -13.39 -9.10
CA LEU A 53 6.27 -12.37 -9.63
C LEU A 53 7.06 -11.53 -10.62
N THR A 54 6.47 -11.16 -11.73
CA THR A 54 7.01 -10.18 -12.67
C THR A 54 6.49 -8.78 -12.31
N ALA A 55 7.13 -7.72 -12.83
CA ALA A 55 6.62 -6.37 -12.62
C ALA A 55 5.21 -6.16 -13.21
N PRO A 56 4.91 -6.61 -14.45
CA PRO A 56 3.56 -6.47 -15.00
C PRO A 56 2.48 -7.15 -14.15
N GLU A 57 2.71 -8.34 -13.62
CA GLU A 57 1.70 -9.06 -12.82
C GLU A 57 1.29 -8.28 -11.56
N LEU A 58 2.26 -7.69 -10.84
CA LEU A 58 1.95 -6.84 -9.69
C LEU A 58 1.11 -5.62 -10.09
N GLY A 59 1.46 -4.96 -11.19
CA GLY A 59 0.71 -3.79 -11.65
C GLY A 59 -0.68 -4.14 -12.17
N THR A 60 -0.83 -5.26 -12.88
CA THR A 60 -2.13 -5.75 -13.36
C THR A 60 -3.03 -6.09 -12.19
N ALA A 61 -2.53 -6.81 -11.18
CA ALA A 61 -3.29 -7.11 -9.96
C ALA A 61 -3.72 -5.84 -9.22
N LEU A 62 -2.82 -4.85 -9.11
CA LEU A 62 -3.14 -3.58 -8.45
C LEU A 62 -4.27 -2.83 -9.18
N LEU A 63 -4.19 -2.73 -10.51
CA LEU A 63 -5.20 -2.06 -11.33
C LEU A 63 -6.53 -2.82 -11.32
N ALA A 64 -6.50 -4.14 -11.47
CA ALA A 64 -7.70 -4.97 -11.41
C ALA A 64 -8.38 -4.88 -10.05
N LEU A 65 -7.60 -4.82 -8.97
CA LEU A 65 -8.14 -4.56 -7.64
C LEU A 65 -8.75 -3.15 -7.59
N TRP A 66 -8.06 -2.11 -8.05
CA TRP A 66 -8.62 -0.76 -8.06
C TRP A 66 -9.95 -0.67 -8.84
N ASP A 67 -10.01 -1.22 -10.05
CA ASP A 67 -11.22 -1.18 -10.89
C ASP A 67 -12.43 -1.87 -10.21
N ARG A 68 -12.19 -2.91 -9.39
CA ARG A 68 -13.24 -3.54 -8.60
C ARG A 68 -13.75 -2.67 -7.44
N TRP A 69 -12.90 -1.78 -6.91
CA TRP A 69 -13.15 -1.07 -5.65
C TRP A 69 -13.36 0.46 -5.80
N GLU A 70 -13.04 1.07 -6.94
CA GLU A 70 -13.14 2.53 -7.20
C GLU A 70 -14.53 3.11 -6.87
N GLY A 71 -15.60 2.33 -7.07
CA GLY A 71 -16.99 2.74 -6.81
C GLY A 71 -17.55 2.32 -5.44
N THR A 72 -16.73 1.81 -4.53
CA THR A 72 -17.22 1.27 -3.25
C THR A 72 -17.66 2.41 -2.33
N PRO A 73 -18.85 2.33 -1.69
CA PRO A 73 -19.31 3.36 -0.77
C PRO A 73 -18.42 3.45 0.48
N CYS A 74 -18.64 4.48 1.30
CA CYS A 74 -17.89 4.64 2.53
C CYS A 74 -18.11 3.45 3.47
N TRP A 75 -17.17 3.18 4.36
CA TRP A 75 -17.23 1.93 5.14
C TRP A 75 -18.45 1.86 6.04
N GLU A 76 -19.01 2.99 6.49
CA GLU A 76 -20.24 3.03 7.28
C GLU A 76 -21.48 2.52 6.53
N GLU A 77 -21.43 2.44 5.20
CA GLU A 77 -22.48 1.90 4.34
C GLU A 77 -22.23 0.44 3.95
N LEU A 78 -21.07 -0.11 4.31
CA LEU A 78 -20.73 -1.49 3.97
C LEU A 78 -21.37 -2.48 4.95
N PRO A 79 -21.68 -3.70 4.47
CA PRO A 79 -22.07 -4.80 5.34
C PRO A 79 -21.05 -4.99 6.47
N PRO A 80 -21.49 -5.11 7.74
CA PRO A 80 -20.59 -5.28 8.88
C PRO A 80 -19.60 -6.43 8.70
N GLU A 81 -19.99 -7.50 8.02
CA GLU A 81 -19.18 -8.69 7.77
C GLU A 81 -17.86 -8.35 7.02
N LEU A 82 -17.85 -7.30 6.20
CA LEU A 82 -16.65 -6.82 5.49
C LEU A 82 -15.72 -5.99 6.37
N THR A 83 -16.21 -5.49 7.51
CA THR A 83 -15.50 -4.53 8.38
C THR A 83 -15.20 -5.06 9.78
N GLU A 84 -15.88 -6.12 10.22
CA GLU A 84 -15.68 -6.73 11.54
C GLU A 84 -14.43 -7.61 11.61
N VAL A 85 -14.01 -8.16 10.47
CA VAL A 85 -12.82 -9.01 10.39
C VAL A 85 -11.58 -8.14 10.24
N PRO A 86 -10.63 -8.17 11.19
CA PRO A 86 -9.37 -7.45 11.01
C PRO A 86 -8.65 -7.91 9.75
N PHE A 87 -8.21 -6.98 8.91
CA PHE A 87 -7.62 -7.30 7.60
C PHE A 87 -6.46 -8.31 7.65
N TRP A 88 -5.66 -8.30 8.72
CA TRP A 88 -4.51 -9.20 8.90
C TRP A 88 -4.91 -10.65 9.28
N LYS A 89 -6.17 -10.87 9.66
CA LYS A 89 -6.67 -12.17 10.13
C LYS A 89 -6.74 -13.15 8.96
N GLY A 90 -6.16 -14.33 9.14
CA GLY A 90 -5.95 -15.31 8.06
C GLY A 90 -4.54 -15.26 7.45
N THR A 91 -3.85 -14.12 7.56
CA THR A 91 -2.47 -13.97 7.07
C THR A 91 -1.43 -14.17 8.17
N ALA A 92 -1.76 -13.83 9.42
CA ALA A 92 -0.83 -13.97 10.55
C ALA A 92 -1.55 -14.33 11.86
N ARG A 93 -0.81 -14.93 12.80
CA ARG A 93 -1.32 -15.30 14.14
C ARG A 93 -1.68 -14.12 15.04
N SER A 94 -1.17 -12.92 14.74
CA SER A 94 -1.48 -11.68 15.45
C SER A 94 -1.09 -10.48 14.60
N TYR A 95 -1.70 -9.32 14.86
CA TYR A 95 -1.33 -8.07 14.21
C TYR A 95 0.17 -7.75 14.35
N ARG A 96 0.75 -7.94 15.54
CA ARG A 96 2.19 -7.71 15.76
C ARG A 96 3.07 -8.64 14.94
N ALA A 97 2.65 -9.89 14.72
CA ALA A 97 3.36 -10.81 13.84
C ALA A 97 3.28 -10.34 12.37
N PHE A 98 2.09 -9.93 11.93
CA PHE A 98 1.89 -9.32 10.61
C PHE A 98 2.79 -8.09 10.43
N PHE A 99 2.75 -7.13 11.36
CA PHE A 99 3.56 -5.92 11.36
C PHE A 99 5.07 -6.19 11.28
N ARG A 100 5.55 -7.19 12.01
CA ARG A 100 6.97 -7.54 12.02
C ARG A 100 7.44 -8.18 10.71
N ALA A 101 6.58 -8.90 10.02
CA ALA A 101 6.91 -9.62 8.80
C ALA A 101 6.79 -8.76 7.54
N HIS A 102 5.99 -7.68 7.56
CA HIS A 102 5.62 -6.96 6.35
C HIS A 102 6.15 -5.52 6.28
N ARG A 103 6.42 -5.10 5.05
CA ARG A 103 6.76 -3.75 4.58
C ARG A 103 5.51 -3.17 3.92
N LEU A 104 5.31 -1.84 3.94
CA LEU A 104 4.11 -1.21 3.39
C LEU A 104 4.43 -0.23 2.26
N ILE A 105 3.76 -0.42 1.12
CA ILE A 105 3.56 0.61 0.12
C ILE A 105 2.07 1.00 0.11
N VAL A 106 1.80 2.30 0.09
CA VAL A 106 0.44 2.85 -0.08
C VAL A 106 0.29 3.32 -1.52
N ALA A 107 -0.73 2.80 -2.21
CA ALA A 107 -1.16 3.25 -3.52
C ALA A 107 -2.38 4.15 -3.40
N ALA A 108 -2.30 5.36 -3.97
CA ALA A 108 -3.39 6.32 -4.06
C ALA A 108 -3.69 6.61 -5.53
N PHE A 109 -4.99 6.69 -5.85
CA PHE A 109 -5.48 6.93 -7.20
C PHE A 109 -6.23 8.27 -7.26
N GLY A 110 -6.01 9.04 -8.32
CA GLY A 110 -6.60 10.37 -8.52
C GLY A 110 -6.03 11.45 -7.60
N HIS A 111 -4.81 11.29 -7.09
CA HIS A 111 -4.16 12.28 -6.22
C HIS A 111 -2.66 12.46 -6.51
N PRO A 112 -2.15 13.70 -6.50
CA PRO A 112 -2.87 14.95 -6.21
C PRO A 112 -3.82 15.41 -7.31
N ASN A 113 -3.66 14.92 -8.54
CA ASN A 113 -4.56 15.24 -9.64
C ASN A 113 -5.39 14.02 -10.08
N PRO A 114 -6.60 14.23 -10.64
CA PRO A 114 -7.29 13.18 -11.37
C PRO A 114 -6.38 12.54 -12.42
N GLY A 115 -6.38 11.21 -12.51
CA GLY A 115 -5.50 10.47 -13.42
C GLY A 115 -4.12 10.10 -12.84
N ASP A 116 -3.70 10.68 -11.71
CA ASP A 116 -2.45 10.29 -11.06
C ASP A 116 -2.61 8.96 -10.29
N ILE A 117 -1.60 8.09 -10.39
CA ILE A 117 -1.37 6.96 -9.49
C ILE A 117 -0.10 7.26 -8.70
N SER A 118 -0.23 7.41 -7.39
CA SER A 118 0.88 7.65 -6.48
C SER A 118 1.17 6.39 -5.66
N LEU A 119 2.44 5.96 -5.62
CA LEU A 119 2.93 4.89 -4.76
C LEU A 119 3.92 5.48 -3.76
N ALA A 120 3.72 5.25 -2.46
CA ALA A 120 4.59 5.73 -1.40
C ALA A 120 4.98 4.61 -0.44
N TYR A 121 6.25 4.53 -0.07
CA TYR A 121 6.71 3.62 0.98
C TYR A 121 6.46 4.24 2.36
N TRP A 122 5.84 3.49 3.27
CA TRP A 122 5.60 3.93 4.64
C TRP A 122 6.47 3.12 5.62
N PRO A 123 7.43 3.76 6.32
CA PRO A 123 8.31 3.08 7.26
C PRO A 123 7.57 2.64 8.52
N ARG A 124 8.19 1.70 9.26
CA ARG A 124 7.62 1.17 10.51
C ARG A 124 7.93 2.05 11.72
N HIS A 125 6.93 2.24 12.56
CA HIS A 125 7.01 2.84 13.88
C HIS A 125 6.88 1.74 14.93
N LEU A 126 8.02 1.35 15.51
CA LEU A 126 8.11 0.18 16.40
C LEU A 126 7.44 0.41 17.77
N GLU A 127 7.30 1.67 18.17
CA GLU A 127 6.71 2.10 19.44
C GLU A 127 5.21 1.80 19.53
N ASN A 128 4.50 1.88 18.40
CA ASN A 128 3.05 1.69 18.33
C ASN A 128 2.63 0.60 17.33
N ASN A 129 3.58 -0.10 16.70
CA ASN A 129 3.36 -1.10 15.66
C ASN A 129 2.53 -0.55 14.48
N SER A 130 2.84 0.65 14.01
CA SER A 130 2.16 1.30 12.88
C SER A 130 3.12 1.57 11.73
N TRP A 131 2.56 1.88 10.56
CA TRP A 131 3.33 2.41 9.43
C TRP A 131 2.92 3.84 9.17
N GLY A 132 3.86 4.66 8.71
CA GLY A 132 3.55 6.02 8.27
C GLY A 132 4.79 6.89 8.13
N VAL A 133 4.62 8.06 7.54
CA VAL A 133 5.67 9.08 7.46
C VAL A 133 5.33 10.19 8.43
N VAL A 134 6.25 10.57 9.33
CA VAL A 134 6.02 11.69 10.26
C VAL A 134 6.50 13.01 9.66
N LYS A 135 5.90 14.11 10.12
CA LYS A 135 6.26 15.46 9.67
C LYS A 135 7.77 15.69 9.79
N GLY A 136 8.39 16.11 8.69
CA GLY A 136 9.83 16.38 8.63
C GLY A 136 10.69 15.23 8.11
N GLN A 137 10.14 14.02 7.99
CA GLN A 137 10.79 12.92 7.26
C GLN A 137 10.72 13.12 5.74
N VAL A 138 11.65 12.50 5.03
CA VAL A 138 11.59 12.37 3.57
C VAL A 138 10.67 11.20 3.24
N GLU A 139 9.69 11.45 2.38
CA GLU A 139 8.81 10.40 1.86
C GLU A 139 9.38 9.85 0.54
N LEU A 140 9.54 8.53 0.48
CA LEU A 140 9.88 7.82 -0.75
C LEU A 140 8.61 7.59 -1.55
N GLN A 141 8.50 8.23 -2.71
CA GLN A 141 7.31 8.07 -3.55
C GLN A 141 7.63 8.06 -5.05
N VAL A 142 6.67 7.53 -5.81
CA VAL A 142 6.64 7.55 -7.27
C VAL A 142 5.25 7.96 -7.69
N ARG A 143 5.17 8.88 -8.65
CA ARG A 143 3.93 9.25 -9.31
C ARG A 143 3.97 8.78 -10.76
N LEU A 144 2.85 8.22 -11.21
CA LEU A 144 2.62 7.72 -12.55
C LEU A 144 1.30 8.32 -13.06
N ASP A 145 1.24 8.62 -14.34
CA ASP A 145 0.00 8.99 -15.02
C ASP A 145 -0.73 7.71 -15.47
N ARG A 146 -2.05 7.62 -15.28
CA ARG A 146 -2.90 6.48 -15.66
C ARG A 146 -2.90 6.24 -17.18
N GLU A 147 -2.57 7.23 -17.99
CA GLU A 147 -2.46 7.11 -19.46
C GLU A 147 -1.06 6.68 -19.93
N LEU A 148 -0.12 6.44 -19.02
CA LEU A 148 1.23 5.98 -19.40
C LEU A 148 1.15 4.65 -20.19
N PRO A 149 1.89 4.53 -21.31
CA PRO A 149 2.01 3.26 -21.99
C PRO A 149 2.68 2.23 -21.07
N ASP A 150 2.21 0.99 -21.13
CA ASP A 150 2.75 -0.13 -20.33
C ASP A 150 2.67 0.12 -18.81
N LEU A 151 1.60 0.81 -18.38
CA LEU A 151 1.34 1.15 -16.99
C LEU A 151 1.49 -0.02 -16.00
N PRO A 152 0.98 -1.24 -16.25
CA PRO A 152 1.16 -2.35 -15.31
C PRO A 152 2.64 -2.63 -15.00
N ARG A 153 3.50 -2.65 -16.03
CA ARG A 153 4.93 -2.86 -15.83
C ARG A 153 5.54 -1.71 -15.02
N LYS A 154 5.18 -0.46 -15.33
CA LYS A 154 5.69 0.74 -14.62
C LYS A 154 5.31 0.75 -13.15
N ILE A 155 4.07 0.38 -12.81
CA ILE A 155 3.60 0.23 -11.43
C ILE A 155 4.44 -0.82 -10.70
N GLY A 156 4.56 -2.02 -11.25
CA GLY A 156 5.31 -3.09 -10.58
C GLY A 156 6.80 -2.78 -10.43
N MET A 157 7.40 -2.11 -11.41
CA MET A 157 8.78 -1.62 -11.30
C MET A 157 8.92 -0.56 -10.22
N ALA A 158 8.00 0.40 -10.15
CA ALA A 158 8.00 1.45 -9.14
C ALA A 158 7.86 0.88 -7.73
N ALA A 159 6.97 -0.09 -7.51
CA ALA A 159 6.83 -0.77 -6.23
C ALA A 159 8.13 -1.47 -5.79
N ARG A 160 8.80 -2.18 -6.70
CA ARG A 160 10.10 -2.82 -6.41
C ARG A 160 11.21 -1.82 -6.12
N GLN A 161 11.28 -0.73 -6.89
CA GLN A 161 12.25 0.33 -6.67
C GLN A 161 12.04 1.02 -5.32
N LEU A 162 10.78 1.22 -4.91
CA LEU A 162 10.44 1.73 -3.59
C LEU A 162 10.95 0.81 -2.47
N LEU A 163 10.71 -0.50 -2.57
CA LEU A 163 11.21 -1.46 -1.58
C LEU A 163 12.74 -1.51 -1.55
N ALA A 164 13.40 -1.55 -2.71
CA ALA A 164 14.85 -1.57 -2.79
C ALA A 164 15.49 -0.29 -2.22
N ALA A 165 14.89 0.88 -2.45
CA ALA A 165 15.35 2.12 -1.83
C ALA A 165 15.11 2.11 -0.32
N ALA A 166 13.95 1.62 0.13
CA ALA A 166 13.64 1.52 1.55
C ALA A 166 14.62 0.62 2.30
N GLU A 167 15.09 -0.48 1.69
CA GLU A 167 16.12 -1.36 2.28
C GLU A 167 17.43 -0.62 2.58
N LEU A 168 17.74 0.44 1.84
CA LEU A 168 18.96 1.24 2.03
C LEU A 168 18.77 2.38 3.04
N THR A 169 17.54 2.84 3.25
CA THR A 169 17.26 4.09 3.98
C THR A 169 16.48 3.92 5.27
N ASP A 170 15.71 2.84 5.41
CA ASP A 170 14.87 2.61 6.59
C ASP A 170 15.54 1.61 7.56
N PRO A 171 16.07 2.08 8.71
CA PRO A 171 16.74 1.23 9.68
C PRO A 171 15.79 0.24 10.37
N THR A 172 14.48 0.44 10.22
CA THR A 172 13.45 -0.42 10.79
C THR A 172 13.02 -1.53 9.84
N MET A 173 13.70 -1.72 8.69
CA MET A 173 13.34 -2.75 7.72
C MET A 173 13.46 -4.18 8.30
N PRO A 174 12.51 -5.08 7.98
CA PRO A 174 12.69 -6.49 8.28
C PRO A 174 13.87 -7.02 7.46
N ALA A 175 14.78 -7.73 8.11
CA ALA A 175 15.90 -8.40 7.44
C ALA A 175 15.37 -9.26 6.28
N THR A 176 15.93 -9.07 5.09
CA THR A 176 15.74 -10.03 4.00
C THR A 176 16.41 -11.34 4.41
N GLY A 177 15.74 -12.47 4.15
CA GLY A 177 16.37 -13.77 4.32
C GLY A 177 17.64 -13.83 3.45
N LYS A 178 18.77 -14.16 4.05
CA LYS A 178 19.98 -14.58 3.32
C LYS A 178 19.77 -15.96 2.74
#